data_AF-A0A7T3T2L9-F1
#
_entry.id   AF-A0A7T3T2L9-F1
#
_cell.length_a   1.000
_cell.length_b   1.000
_cell.length_c   1.000
_cell.angle_alpha   90.00
_cell.angle_beta   90.00
_cell.angle_gamma   90.00
#
_symmetry.space_group_name_H-M   'P 1'
#
loop_
_entity.id
_entity.type
_entity.pdbx_description
1 polymer ?
#
loop_
_entity_poly.entity_id
_entity_poly.type
_entity_poly.pdbx_seq_one_letter_code
_entity_poly.pdbx_strand_id
1 'polypeptide(L)'
;MKKVIKIVISLMMILLIGVTVLFQMMRYQADASVTTDGAIKTNYGWHVDVKDESGAPIIFYQGALVDAKAYLPLAKALSKGHKDVYIIDAPLDLPIFARKQAEAIIKAEQRTQLIVMGHSLGGVVASQVATENKQVVGLALLASYPSEQTDVSQLNYPVLSLYGTNDKVLNSQNWTDALKRLPSTAEVKVIDGGNHAQFGNYGPQKGDGTAEISTEAQQQIVADKVNAIFK
;
A
#
# COMPACT_ATOMS: atom_id res chain seq x y z
N MET A 1 -50.32 5.81 -1.44
CA MET A 1 -49.17 5.48 -2.31
C MET A 1 -48.12 6.61 -2.38
N LYS A 2 -48.43 7.82 -2.88
CA LYS A 2 -47.44 8.93 -3.01
C LYS A 2 -46.78 9.37 -1.69
N LYS A 3 -47.51 9.40 -0.57
CA LYS A 3 -46.94 9.75 0.76
C LYS A 3 -45.96 8.69 1.29
N VAL A 4 -46.31 7.41 1.14
CA VAL A 4 -45.44 6.28 1.55
C VAL A 4 -44.16 6.26 0.73
N ILE A 5 -44.25 6.47 -0.58
CA ILE A 5 -43.07 6.57 -1.46
C ILE A 5 -42.15 7.73 -1.02
N LYS A 6 -42.69 8.90 -0.70
CA LYS A 6 -41.90 10.04 -0.19
C LYS A 6 -41.19 9.73 1.13
N ILE A 7 -41.86 9.02 2.05
CA ILE A 7 -41.26 8.61 3.33
C ILE A 7 -40.12 7.62 3.08
N VAL A 8 -40.32 6.61 2.25
CA VAL A 8 -39.28 5.62 1.90
C VAL A 8 -38.07 6.30 1.26
N ILE A 9 -38.28 7.18 0.28
CA ILE A 9 -37.19 7.94 -0.35
C ILE A 9 -36.44 8.79 0.68
N SER A 10 -37.14 9.44 1.59
CA SER A 10 -36.52 10.27 2.64
C SER A 10 -35.67 9.41 3.59
N LEU A 11 -36.17 8.25 4.01
CA LEU A 11 -35.43 7.30 4.86
C LEU A 11 -34.20 6.76 4.13
N MET A 12 -34.31 6.43 2.84
CA MET A 12 -33.18 5.99 2.04
C MET A 12 -32.11 7.07 1.90
N MET A 13 -32.50 8.34 1.74
CA MET A 13 -31.55 9.46 1.72
C MET A 13 -30.85 9.64 3.06
N ILE A 14 -31.57 9.57 4.17
CA ILE A 14 -30.98 9.66 5.52
C ILE A 14 -29.98 8.53 5.74
N LEU A 15 -30.34 7.30 5.36
CA LEU A 15 -29.44 6.15 5.43
C LEU A 15 -28.19 6.36 4.57
N LEU A 16 -28.35 6.82 3.33
CA LEU A 16 -27.23 7.07 2.42
C LEU A 16 -26.27 8.15 2.95
N ILE A 17 -26.80 9.24 3.49
CA ILE A 17 -26.02 10.29 4.14
C ILE A 17 -25.29 9.72 5.36
N GLY A 18 -25.98 8.97 6.21
CA GLY A 18 -25.39 8.33 7.38
C GLY A 18 -24.24 7.40 7.02
N VAL A 19 -24.41 6.55 6.01
CA VAL A 19 -23.35 5.65 5.51
C VAL A 19 -22.17 6.45 4.95
N THR A 20 -22.43 7.54 4.22
CA THR A 20 -21.37 8.37 3.64
C THR A 20 -20.56 9.09 4.72
N VAL A 21 -21.22 9.64 5.74
CA VAL A 21 -20.57 10.28 6.88
C VAL A 21 -19.73 9.27 7.67
N LEU A 22 -20.31 8.10 8.00
CA LEU A 22 -19.57 7.03 8.69
C LEU A 22 -18.36 6.57 7.88
N PHE A 23 -18.51 6.40 6.57
CA PHE A 23 -17.41 6.04 5.69
C PHE A 23 -16.30 7.10 5.71
N GLN A 24 -16.64 8.39 5.59
CA GLN A 24 -15.65 9.47 5.67
C GLN A 24 -14.93 9.52 7.03
N MET A 25 -15.63 9.24 8.14
CA MET A 25 -15.03 9.20 9.47
C MET A 25 -14.07 8.02 9.67
N MET A 26 -14.23 6.92 8.93
CA MET A 26 -13.32 5.77 8.99
C MET A 26 -12.07 5.93 8.13
N ARG A 27 -12.06 6.89 7.20
CA ARG A 27 -10.93 7.12 6.30
C ARG A 27 -9.82 7.90 6.98
N TYR A 28 -8.59 7.47 6.73
CA TYR A 28 -7.37 8.20 7.04
C TYR A 28 -7.01 9.08 5.86
N GLN A 29 -7.24 10.39 6.01
CA GLN A 29 -6.86 11.37 4.99
C GLN A 29 -5.36 11.64 5.06
N ALA A 30 -4.74 11.89 3.92
CA ALA A 30 -3.34 12.31 3.90
C ALA A 30 -3.17 13.63 4.66
N ASP A 31 -2.09 13.73 5.42
CA ASP A 31 -1.75 14.93 6.18
C ASP A 31 -1.64 16.15 5.27
N ALA A 32 -2.01 17.33 5.79
CA ALA A 32 -1.97 18.57 5.03
C ALA A 32 -0.54 18.96 4.55
N SER A 33 0.49 18.39 5.17
CA SER A 33 1.90 18.56 4.78
C SER A 33 2.28 17.79 3.53
N VAL A 34 1.48 16.82 3.08
CA VAL A 34 1.79 16.00 1.92
C VAL A 34 1.62 16.81 0.63
N THR A 35 2.72 17.09 -0.05
CA THR A 35 2.74 17.81 -1.33
C THR A 35 2.72 16.87 -2.53
N THR A 36 2.05 17.32 -3.59
CA THR A 36 1.99 16.62 -4.88
C THR A 36 3.10 17.04 -5.84
N ASP A 37 4.02 17.91 -5.42
CA ASP A 37 5.11 18.39 -6.27
C ASP A 37 5.99 17.23 -6.75
N GLY A 38 6.20 17.13 -8.06
CA GLY A 38 6.92 16.01 -8.66
C GLY A 38 6.12 14.70 -8.74
N ALA A 39 4.80 14.74 -8.53
CA ALA A 39 3.89 13.62 -8.76
C ALA A 39 2.79 14.00 -9.75
N ILE A 40 2.44 13.06 -10.62
CA ILE A 40 1.42 13.18 -11.65
C ILE A 40 0.18 12.42 -11.17
N LYS A 41 -0.99 13.06 -11.24
CA LYS A 41 -2.26 12.36 -11.02
C LYS A 41 -2.63 11.61 -12.30
N THR A 42 -2.89 10.32 -12.18
CA THR A 42 -3.28 9.45 -13.30
C THR A 42 -4.70 8.92 -13.09
N ASN A 43 -5.20 8.17 -14.07
CA ASN A 43 -6.47 7.45 -13.98
C ASN A 43 -6.45 6.26 -13.00
N TYR A 44 -5.28 5.88 -12.50
CA TYR A 44 -5.10 4.77 -11.57
C TYR A 44 -4.55 5.19 -10.20
N GLY A 45 -4.17 6.46 -10.04
CA GLY A 45 -3.76 7.05 -8.78
C GLY A 45 -2.70 8.11 -8.96
N TRP A 46 -1.52 7.91 -8.38
CA TRP A 46 -0.40 8.84 -8.43
C TRP A 46 0.82 8.19 -9.06
N HIS A 47 1.60 8.97 -9.79
CA HIS A 47 2.84 8.53 -10.41
C HIS A 47 3.97 9.51 -10.07
N VAL A 48 5.05 9.01 -9.46
CA VAL A 48 6.31 9.73 -9.33
C VAL A 48 7.21 9.30 -10.49
N ASP A 49 7.26 10.14 -11.52
CA ASP A 49 7.99 9.93 -12.77
C ASP A 49 9.50 10.18 -12.58
N VAL A 50 10.33 9.24 -13.06
CA VAL A 50 11.79 9.34 -12.99
C VAL A 50 12.40 9.38 -14.38
N LYS A 51 12.95 10.54 -14.76
CA LYS A 51 13.53 10.78 -16.10
C LYS A 51 14.64 9.81 -16.49
N ASP A 52 15.53 9.51 -15.55
CA ASP A 52 16.67 8.60 -15.73
C ASP A 52 16.40 7.27 -15.03
N GLU A 53 15.25 6.68 -15.33
CA GLU A 53 14.85 5.42 -14.74
C GLU A 53 15.71 4.23 -15.20
N SER A 54 15.87 3.27 -14.29
CA SER A 54 16.56 2.02 -14.48
C SER A 54 15.85 0.92 -13.69
N GLY A 55 15.42 -0.13 -14.39
CA GLY A 55 14.80 -1.30 -13.77
C GLY A 55 13.27 -1.28 -13.79
N ALA A 56 12.68 -2.21 -13.03
CA ALA A 56 11.24 -2.39 -12.99
C ALA A 56 10.57 -1.32 -12.12
N PRO A 57 9.44 -0.72 -12.56
CA PRO A 57 8.68 0.23 -11.75
C PRO A 57 8.09 -0.44 -10.51
N ILE A 58 7.85 0.36 -9.48
CA ILE A 58 7.17 -0.05 -8.25
C ILE A 58 5.68 0.29 -8.38
N ILE A 59 4.82 -0.73 -8.25
CA ILE A 59 3.37 -0.55 -8.11
C ILE A 59 3.01 -0.74 -6.64
N PHE A 60 2.63 0.36 -6.00
CA PHE A 60 2.34 0.47 -4.57
C PHE A 60 0.83 0.43 -4.31
N TYR A 61 0.36 -0.58 -3.56
CA TYR A 61 -1.00 -0.65 -3.03
C TYR A 61 -1.12 -0.01 -1.65
N GLN A 62 -1.95 1.02 -1.54
CA GLN A 62 -2.27 1.71 -0.30
C GLN A 62 -2.88 0.78 0.78
N GLY A 63 -2.82 1.22 2.04
CA GLY A 63 -3.56 0.59 3.14
C GLY A 63 -5.07 0.75 3.01
N ALA A 64 -5.82 -0.09 3.76
CA ALA A 64 -7.27 0.00 3.81
C ALA A 64 -7.71 1.36 4.38
N LEU A 65 -8.60 2.06 3.66
CA LEU A 65 -9.16 3.35 4.06
C LEU A 65 -8.14 4.48 4.20
N VAL A 66 -6.92 4.32 3.69
CA VAL A 66 -5.89 5.36 3.68
C VAL A 66 -5.85 6.05 2.33
N ASP A 67 -5.93 7.39 2.28
CA ASP A 67 -5.76 8.16 1.06
C ASP A 67 -4.43 7.81 0.36
N ALA A 68 -4.47 7.40 -0.92
CA ALA A 68 -3.31 7.10 -1.75
C ALA A 68 -2.23 8.18 -1.70
N LYS A 69 -2.65 9.45 -1.62
CA LYS A 69 -1.76 10.61 -1.57
C LYS A 69 -0.81 10.53 -0.37
N ALA A 70 -1.22 9.90 0.74
CA ALA A 70 -0.41 9.78 1.96
C ALA A 70 0.92 9.05 1.76
N TYR A 71 1.05 8.28 0.67
CA TYR A 71 2.28 7.54 0.36
C TYR A 71 3.25 8.31 -0.54
N LEU A 72 2.90 9.52 -1.01
CA LEU A 72 3.76 10.32 -1.89
C LEU A 72 5.16 10.60 -1.32
N PRO A 73 5.33 10.92 -0.02
CA PRO A 73 6.67 11.13 0.55
C PRO A 73 7.55 9.88 0.46
N LEU A 74 6.99 8.70 0.78
CA LEU A 74 7.67 7.42 0.61
C LEU A 74 7.97 7.12 -0.88
N ALA A 75 7.03 7.38 -1.78
CA ALA A 75 7.24 7.20 -3.22
C ALA A 75 8.37 8.08 -3.76
N LYS A 76 8.49 9.33 -3.29
CA LYS A 76 9.62 10.21 -3.62
C LYS A 76 10.95 9.74 -3.03
N ALA A 77 10.94 9.11 -1.86
CA ALA A 77 12.14 8.51 -1.29
C ALA A 77 12.57 7.26 -2.10
N LEU A 78 11.61 6.43 -2.50
CA LEU A 78 11.81 5.26 -3.35
C LEU A 78 12.37 5.63 -4.72
N SER A 79 11.85 6.69 -5.35
CA SER A 79 12.25 7.10 -6.70
C SER A 79 13.73 7.51 -6.83
N LYS A 80 14.41 7.81 -5.71
CA LYS A 80 15.88 8.00 -5.66
C LYS A 80 16.65 6.74 -6.06
N GLY A 81 16.02 5.57 -6.07
CA GLY A 81 16.54 4.31 -6.61
C GLY A 81 16.40 4.17 -8.13
N HIS A 82 16.14 5.29 -8.83
CA HIS A 82 15.96 5.36 -10.27
C HIS A 82 14.79 4.51 -10.79
N LYS A 83 13.66 4.45 -10.09
CA LYS A 83 12.49 3.67 -10.50
C LYS A 83 11.24 4.52 -10.43
N ASP A 84 10.41 4.43 -11.47
CA ASP A 84 9.05 4.95 -11.41
C ASP A 84 8.29 4.33 -10.24
N VAL A 85 7.47 5.14 -9.57
CA VAL A 85 6.61 4.68 -8.47
C VAL A 85 5.16 5.07 -8.75
N TYR A 86 4.33 4.05 -8.91
CA TYR A 86 2.88 4.19 -9.13
C TYR A 86 2.15 3.82 -7.84
N ILE A 87 1.45 4.78 -7.22
CA ILE A 87 0.60 4.53 -6.06
C ILE A 87 -0.84 4.36 -6.55
N ILE A 88 -1.41 3.20 -6.28
CA ILE A 88 -2.79 2.87 -6.63
C ILE A 88 -3.75 3.64 -5.73
N ASP A 89 -4.61 4.44 -6.36
CA ASP A 89 -5.78 5.07 -5.73
C ASP A 89 -6.99 4.16 -5.92
N ALA A 90 -7.22 3.31 -4.93
CA ALA A 90 -8.19 2.24 -5.05
C ALA A 90 -9.62 2.73 -4.80
N PRO A 91 -10.65 2.15 -5.47
CA PRO A 91 -12.03 2.47 -5.18
C PRO A 91 -12.35 2.32 -3.69
N LEU A 92 -12.98 3.34 -3.10
CA LEU A 92 -13.32 3.39 -1.67
C LEU A 92 -12.10 3.28 -0.73
N ASP A 93 -10.90 3.61 -1.21
CA ASP A 93 -9.63 3.39 -0.52
C ASP A 93 -9.38 1.92 -0.11
N LEU A 94 -9.94 0.98 -0.86
CA LEU A 94 -9.84 -0.44 -0.56
C LEU A 94 -9.07 -1.16 -1.66
N PRO A 95 -7.78 -1.50 -1.44
CA PRO A 95 -6.89 -2.04 -2.48
C PRO A 95 -7.40 -3.35 -3.09
N ILE A 96 -8.27 -4.09 -2.38
CA ILE A 96 -8.90 -5.32 -2.89
C ILE A 96 -9.66 -5.09 -4.19
N PHE A 97 -10.22 -3.88 -4.37
CA PHE A 97 -10.97 -3.51 -5.57
C PHE A 97 -10.08 -3.07 -6.73
N ALA A 98 -8.78 -2.91 -6.49
CA ALA A 98 -7.80 -2.44 -7.47
C ALA A 98 -6.74 -3.48 -7.84
N ARG A 99 -6.92 -4.76 -7.47
CA ARG A 99 -5.93 -5.83 -7.73
C ARG A 99 -5.46 -5.92 -9.19
N LYS A 100 -6.35 -5.66 -10.16
CA LYS A 100 -6.03 -5.71 -11.60
C LYS A 100 -5.30 -4.46 -12.10
N GLN A 101 -5.09 -3.47 -11.25
CA GLN A 101 -4.51 -2.19 -11.66
C GLN A 101 -3.04 -2.31 -12.05
N ALA A 102 -2.31 -3.26 -11.44
CA ALA A 102 -0.94 -3.56 -11.84
C ALA A 102 -0.84 -3.96 -13.33
N GLU A 103 -1.70 -4.88 -13.79
CA GLU A 103 -1.75 -5.30 -15.20
C GLU A 103 -2.11 -4.14 -16.14
N ALA A 104 -3.04 -3.29 -15.72
CA ALA A 104 -3.43 -2.12 -16.51
C ALA A 104 -2.29 -1.11 -16.66
N ILE A 105 -1.54 -0.83 -15.58
CA ILE A 105 -0.39 0.08 -15.61
C ILE A 105 0.73 -0.46 -16.48
N ILE A 106 1.16 -1.72 -16.25
CA ILE A 106 2.21 -2.35 -17.05
C ILE A 106 1.90 -2.26 -18.55
N LYS A 107 0.64 -2.53 -18.92
CA LYS A 107 0.20 -2.46 -20.32
C LYS A 107 0.19 -1.03 -20.86
N ALA A 108 -0.32 -0.08 -20.09
CA ALA A 108 -0.42 1.32 -20.49
C ALA A 108 0.97 1.97 -20.66
N GLU A 109 1.86 1.72 -19.72
CA GLU A 109 3.22 2.25 -19.67
C GLU A 109 4.24 1.38 -20.45
N GLN A 110 3.76 0.36 -21.18
CA GLN A 110 4.56 -0.55 -22.02
C GLN A 110 5.74 -1.20 -21.28
N ARG A 111 5.53 -1.52 -19.99
CA ARG A 111 6.53 -2.16 -19.13
C ARG A 111 6.48 -3.67 -19.32
N THR A 112 7.61 -4.34 -19.11
CA THR A 112 7.70 -5.80 -19.20
C THR A 112 7.82 -6.48 -17.84
N GLN A 113 8.24 -5.74 -16.82
CA GLN A 113 8.43 -6.19 -15.46
C GLN A 113 7.89 -5.14 -14.47
N LEU A 114 7.60 -5.56 -13.25
CA LEU A 114 7.26 -4.67 -12.14
C LEU A 114 7.67 -5.27 -10.80
N ILE A 115 7.82 -4.40 -9.82
CA ILE A 115 7.85 -4.73 -8.41
C ILE A 115 6.48 -4.40 -7.84
N VAL A 116 5.88 -5.29 -7.07
CA VAL A 116 4.65 -4.99 -6.34
C VAL A 116 4.96 -4.76 -4.87
N MET A 117 4.41 -3.69 -4.33
CA MET A 117 4.58 -3.28 -2.96
C MET A 117 3.22 -2.99 -2.35
N GLY A 118 3.05 -3.19 -1.05
CA GLY A 118 1.85 -2.68 -0.41
C GLY A 118 1.94 -2.59 1.10
N HIS A 119 1.16 -1.65 1.63
CA HIS A 119 1.03 -1.41 3.06
C HIS A 119 -0.22 -2.07 3.63
N SER A 120 -0.08 -2.80 4.74
CA SER A 120 -1.23 -3.41 5.45
C SER A 120 -2.09 -4.24 4.49
N LEU A 121 -3.40 -3.98 4.36
CA LEU A 121 -4.24 -4.67 3.37
C LEU A 121 -3.71 -4.58 1.92
N GLY A 122 -3.02 -3.49 1.57
CA GLY A 122 -2.37 -3.35 0.27
C GLY A 122 -1.25 -4.38 0.07
N GLY A 123 -0.52 -4.76 1.11
CA GLY A 123 0.50 -5.80 1.04
C GLY A 123 -0.10 -7.20 0.85
N VAL A 124 -1.28 -7.45 1.43
CA VAL A 124 -2.05 -8.67 1.14
C VAL A 124 -2.40 -8.73 -0.34
N VAL A 125 -2.91 -7.62 -0.91
CA VAL A 125 -3.23 -7.53 -2.34
C VAL A 125 -1.96 -7.67 -3.20
N ALA A 126 -0.86 -7.02 -2.84
CA ALA A 126 0.41 -7.14 -3.54
C ALA A 126 0.90 -8.60 -3.58
N SER A 127 0.75 -9.35 -2.48
CA SER A 127 1.09 -10.78 -2.44
C SER A 127 0.24 -11.62 -3.39
N GLN A 128 -1.05 -11.30 -3.54
CA GLN A 128 -1.92 -11.97 -4.51
C GLN A 128 -1.47 -11.68 -5.94
N VAL A 129 -1.19 -10.41 -6.26
CA VAL A 129 -0.69 -10.00 -7.57
C VAL A 129 0.64 -10.71 -7.90
N ALA A 130 1.53 -10.85 -6.91
CA ALA A 130 2.80 -11.54 -7.07
C ALA A 130 2.64 -13.02 -7.49
N THR A 131 1.59 -13.70 -7.02
CA THR A 131 1.30 -15.10 -7.41
C THR A 131 0.61 -15.23 -8.77
N GLU A 132 -0.12 -14.20 -9.21
CA GLU A 132 -0.98 -14.26 -10.40
C GLU A 132 -0.31 -13.67 -11.64
N ASN A 133 0.58 -12.70 -11.46
CA ASN A 133 1.20 -11.94 -12.54
C ASN A 133 2.67 -12.35 -12.76
N LYS A 134 2.93 -12.99 -13.90
CA LYS A 134 4.27 -13.49 -14.29
C LYS A 134 5.30 -12.40 -14.58
N GLN A 135 4.87 -11.14 -14.70
CA GLN A 135 5.77 -10.00 -14.93
C GLN A 135 6.37 -9.48 -13.62
N VAL A 136 5.85 -9.92 -12.47
CA VAL A 136 6.36 -9.50 -11.17
C VAL A 136 7.76 -10.09 -10.95
N VAL A 137 8.70 -9.22 -10.58
CA VAL A 137 10.11 -9.57 -10.30
C VAL A 137 10.55 -9.14 -8.90
N GLY A 138 9.63 -8.68 -8.07
CA GLY A 138 9.89 -8.31 -6.68
C GLY A 138 8.60 -8.10 -5.91
N LEU A 139 8.61 -8.46 -4.62
CA LEU A 139 7.50 -8.24 -3.69
C LEU A 139 8.00 -7.56 -2.42
N ALA A 140 7.38 -6.43 -2.04
CA ALA A 140 7.62 -5.77 -0.76
C ALA A 140 6.35 -5.67 0.08
N LEU A 141 6.40 -6.20 1.30
CA LEU A 141 5.30 -6.22 2.27
C LEU A 141 5.61 -5.25 3.39
N LEU A 142 4.86 -4.14 3.47
CA LEU A 142 5.04 -3.10 4.48
C LEU A 142 3.96 -3.26 5.56
N ALA A 143 4.36 -3.61 6.78
CA ALA A 143 3.46 -3.97 7.86
C ALA A 143 2.32 -4.91 7.40
N SER A 144 2.71 -5.96 6.66
CA SER A 144 1.79 -6.87 6.00
C SER A 144 2.40 -8.26 5.85
N TYR A 145 1.52 -9.23 5.56
CA TYR A 145 1.87 -10.61 5.29
C TYR A 145 0.90 -11.22 4.24
N PRO A 146 1.28 -12.29 3.53
CA PRO A 146 0.37 -13.00 2.64
C PRO A 146 -0.80 -13.62 3.40
N SER A 147 -2.00 -13.57 2.82
CA SER A 147 -3.18 -14.24 3.39
C SER A 147 -3.01 -15.75 3.46
N GLU A 148 -3.84 -16.45 4.22
CA GLU A 148 -3.81 -17.93 4.29
C GLU A 148 -3.98 -18.60 2.91
N GLN A 149 -4.67 -17.93 2.00
CA GLN A 149 -4.97 -18.41 0.65
C GLN A 149 -3.89 -18.04 -0.37
N THR A 150 -2.84 -17.33 0.05
CA THR A 150 -1.80 -16.81 -0.82
C THR A 150 -0.44 -17.33 -0.36
N ASP A 151 0.07 -18.33 -1.06
CA ASP A 151 1.40 -18.89 -0.80
C ASP A 151 2.40 -18.30 -1.80
N VAL A 152 3.39 -17.57 -1.28
CA VAL A 152 4.48 -16.97 -2.07
C VAL A 152 5.81 -17.70 -1.84
N SER A 153 5.82 -18.85 -1.16
CA SER A 153 7.05 -19.60 -0.81
C SER A 153 7.84 -20.09 -2.02
N GLN A 154 7.18 -20.26 -3.16
CA GLN A 154 7.77 -20.73 -4.41
C GLN A 154 8.24 -19.59 -5.34
N LEU A 155 8.11 -18.32 -4.91
CA LEU A 155 8.64 -17.21 -5.70
C LEU A 155 10.16 -17.28 -5.79
N ASN A 156 10.68 -17.10 -7.01
CA ASN A 156 12.11 -17.20 -7.33
C ASN A 156 12.79 -15.83 -7.48
N TYR A 157 12.10 -14.77 -7.06
CA TYR A 157 12.60 -13.40 -7.07
C TYR A 157 12.57 -12.80 -5.66
N PRO A 158 13.26 -11.67 -5.41
CA PRO A 158 13.40 -11.13 -4.06
C PRO A 158 12.05 -10.79 -3.41
N VAL A 159 11.92 -11.15 -2.13
CA VAL A 159 10.78 -10.82 -1.28
C VAL A 159 11.29 -10.11 -0.02
N LEU A 160 10.73 -8.95 0.29
CA LEU A 160 11.07 -8.14 1.45
C LEU A 160 9.83 -7.96 2.33
N SER A 161 9.95 -8.27 3.62
CA SER A 161 8.95 -7.95 4.64
C SER A 161 9.51 -6.95 5.63
N LEU A 162 8.83 -5.82 5.85
CA LEU A 162 9.20 -4.84 6.87
C LEU A 162 8.05 -4.59 7.83
N TYR A 163 8.35 -4.41 9.11
CA TYR A 163 7.40 -3.94 10.12
C TYR A 163 8.11 -3.21 11.26
N GLY A 164 7.38 -2.37 11.99
CA GLY A 164 7.91 -1.60 13.11
C GLY A 164 7.81 -2.34 14.45
N THR A 165 8.74 -2.10 15.38
CA THR A 165 8.68 -2.70 16.74
C THR A 165 7.48 -2.24 17.56
N ASN A 166 6.98 -1.04 17.26
CA ASN A 166 5.82 -0.42 17.89
C ASN A 166 4.55 -0.55 17.05
N ASP A 167 4.56 -1.39 16.01
CA ASP A 167 3.34 -1.76 15.29
C ASP A 167 2.44 -2.60 16.18
N LYS A 168 1.23 -2.09 16.46
CA LYS A 168 0.19 -2.80 17.24
C LYS A 168 -1.03 -3.18 16.42
N VAL A 169 -1.03 -2.85 15.14
CA VAL A 169 -2.10 -3.20 14.19
C VAL A 169 -1.80 -4.53 13.51
N LEU A 170 -0.52 -4.80 13.21
CA LEU A 170 -0.07 -6.06 12.66
C LEU A 170 -0.36 -7.20 13.64
N ASN A 171 -1.20 -8.14 13.23
CA ASN A 171 -1.50 -9.31 14.05
C ASN A 171 -0.27 -10.25 14.09
N SER A 172 0.37 -10.35 15.25
CA SER A 172 1.62 -11.12 15.42
C SER A 172 1.45 -12.62 15.18
N GLN A 173 0.30 -13.19 15.53
CA GLN A 173 0.01 -14.61 15.29
C GLN A 173 -0.10 -14.88 13.80
N ASN A 174 -0.93 -14.11 13.10
CA ASN A 174 -1.12 -14.24 11.65
C ASN A 174 0.20 -13.98 10.89
N TRP A 175 1.01 -13.03 11.34
CA TRP A 175 2.32 -12.76 10.77
C TRP A 175 3.26 -13.96 10.95
N THR A 176 3.34 -14.52 12.16
CA THR A 176 4.14 -15.72 12.44
C THR A 176 3.70 -16.89 11.58
N ASP A 177 2.39 -17.12 11.47
CA ASP A 177 1.81 -18.15 10.64
C ASP A 177 2.02 -17.90 9.14
N ALA A 178 2.26 -16.65 8.72
CA ALA A 178 2.54 -16.28 7.35
C ALA A 178 4.00 -16.45 6.93
N LEU A 179 4.94 -16.53 7.89
CA LEU A 179 6.35 -16.78 7.59
C LEU A 179 6.55 -18.06 6.78
N LYS A 180 5.75 -19.10 7.04
CA LYS A 180 5.79 -20.37 6.28
C LYS A 180 5.35 -20.24 4.82
N ARG A 181 4.68 -19.12 4.47
CA ARG A 181 4.23 -18.80 3.11
C ARG A 181 5.19 -17.84 2.40
N LEU A 182 6.29 -17.43 3.02
CA LEU A 182 7.35 -16.65 2.39
C LEU A 182 8.43 -17.58 1.81
N PRO A 183 9.16 -17.16 0.76
CA PRO A 183 10.36 -17.87 0.34
C PRO A 183 11.37 -17.97 1.47
N SER A 184 12.14 -19.04 1.51
CA SER A 184 13.27 -19.17 2.46
C SER A 184 14.34 -18.08 2.26
N THR A 185 14.36 -17.44 1.10
CA THR A 185 15.23 -16.32 0.74
C THR A 185 14.64 -14.94 1.08
N ALA A 186 13.44 -14.87 1.65
CA ALA A 186 12.81 -13.59 1.99
C ALA A 186 13.62 -12.84 3.06
N GLU A 187 13.88 -11.55 2.82
CA GLU A 187 14.50 -10.68 3.82
C GLU A 187 13.40 -10.12 4.73
N VAL A 188 13.56 -10.30 6.04
CA VAL A 188 12.67 -9.72 7.05
C VAL A 188 13.43 -8.63 7.78
N LYS A 189 12.91 -7.39 7.74
CA LYS A 189 13.50 -6.24 8.42
C LYS A 189 12.54 -5.66 9.46
N VAL A 190 12.97 -5.72 10.72
CA VAL A 190 12.32 -4.99 11.80
C VAL A 190 12.87 -3.56 11.86
N ILE A 191 11.97 -2.58 11.94
CA ILE A 191 12.29 -1.15 12.07
C ILE A 191 12.14 -0.77 13.54
N ASP A 192 13.28 -0.64 14.22
CA ASP A 192 13.34 -0.26 15.63
C ASP A 192 12.72 1.14 15.82
N GLY A 193 11.78 1.23 16.77
CA GLY A 193 11.01 2.44 17.05
C GLY A 193 9.92 2.76 16.03
N GLY A 194 9.81 2.02 14.92
CA GLY A 194 8.77 2.25 13.92
C GLY A 194 7.40 1.71 14.33
N ASN A 195 6.33 2.20 13.72
CA ASN A 195 4.95 1.71 13.91
C ASN A 195 4.23 1.41 12.58
N HIS A 196 2.95 1.07 12.62
CA HIS A 196 2.14 0.77 11.44
C HIS A 196 1.87 2.03 10.59
N ALA A 197 1.47 3.13 11.24
CA ALA A 197 0.96 4.29 10.53
C ALA A 197 2.02 5.02 9.69
N GLN A 198 3.28 5.04 10.14
CA GLN A 198 4.37 5.81 9.52
C GLN A 198 4.86 5.27 8.15
N PHE A 199 4.30 4.15 7.66
CA PHE A 199 4.48 3.78 6.25
C PHE A 199 3.76 4.74 5.29
N GLY A 200 2.86 5.60 5.78
CA GLY A 200 2.32 6.76 5.07
C GLY A 200 2.27 8.01 5.97
N ASN A 201 1.81 9.11 5.40
CA ASN A 201 1.62 10.40 6.09
C ASN A 201 0.13 10.71 6.20
N TYR A 202 -0.55 10.08 7.16
CA TYR A 202 -1.99 10.24 7.42
C TYR A 202 -2.32 10.37 8.92
N GLY A 203 -1.31 10.73 9.72
CA GLY A 203 -1.39 10.79 11.17
C GLY A 203 -1.52 9.44 11.89
N PRO A 204 -1.80 9.45 13.20
CA PRO A 204 -1.92 8.23 14.01
C PRO A 204 -3.09 7.34 13.59
N GLN A 205 -2.86 6.02 13.62
CA GLN A 205 -3.90 5.03 13.34
C GLN A 205 -4.51 4.48 14.64
N LYS A 206 -5.83 4.29 14.65
CA LYS A 206 -6.53 3.70 15.80
C LYS A 206 -6.02 2.28 16.06
N GLY A 207 -5.57 2.02 17.28
CA GLY A 207 -5.09 0.71 17.72
C GLY A 207 -3.61 0.45 17.40
N ASP A 208 -2.91 1.40 16.79
CA ASP A 208 -1.46 1.33 16.60
C ASP A 208 -0.69 1.80 17.83
N GLY A 209 0.61 1.47 17.87
CA GLY A 209 1.53 2.01 18.87
C GLY A 209 2.06 3.40 18.49
N THR A 210 2.68 4.06 19.47
CA THR A 210 3.39 5.32 19.24
C THR A 210 4.79 5.01 18.74
N ALA A 211 5.20 5.62 17.63
CA ALA A 211 6.56 5.49 17.13
C ALA A 211 7.55 6.28 18.00
N GLU A 212 8.79 5.79 18.04
CA GLU A 212 9.93 6.44 18.71
C GLU A 212 10.86 7.14 17.71
N ILE A 213 10.69 6.87 16.41
CA ILE A 213 11.37 7.56 15.31
C ILE A 213 10.36 8.34 14.49
N SER A 214 10.81 9.41 13.84
CA SER A 214 9.99 10.21 12.91
C SER A 214 9.54 9.41 11.70
N THR A 215 8.40 9.82 11.11
CA THR A 215 7.87 9.28 9.86
C THR A 215 8.91 9.28 8.74
N GLU A 216 9.65 10.38 8.58
CA GLU A 216 10.67 10.54 7.55
C GLU A 216 11.80 9.51 7.71
N ALA A 217 12.24 9.27 8.95
CA ALA A 217 13.26 8.27 9.24
C ALA A 217 12.78 6.84 8.92
N GLN A 218 11.55 6.49 9.32
CA GLN A 218 10.99 5.18 9.00
C GLN A 218 10.88 4.98 7.48
N GLN A 219 10.36 5.98 6.76
CA GLN A 219 10.21 5.91 5.31
C GLN A 219 11.55 5.88 4.58
N GLN A 220 12.57 6.58 5.08
CA GLN A 220 13.92 6.50 4.51
C GLN A 220 14.53 5.10 4.70
N ILE A 221 14.36 4.48 5.87
CA ILE A 221 14.78 3.08 6.11
C ILE A 221 14.10 2.12 5.12
N VAL A 222 12.79 2.30 4.88
CA VAL A 222 12.04 1.51 3.91
C VAL A 222 12.61 1.71 2.50
N ALA A 223 12.77 2.97 2.07
CA ALA A 223 13.26 3.30 0.74
C ALA A 223 14.67 2.74 0.50
N ASP A 224 15.58 2.91 1.46
CA ASP A 224 16.95 2.39 1.38
C ASP A 224 16.97 0.86 1.24
N LYS A 225 16.13 0.17 2.02
CA LYS A 225 16.03 -1.29 1.95
C LYS A 225 15.45 -1.78 0.63
N VAL A 226 14.38 -1.16 0.17
CA VAL A 226 13.74 -1.50 -1.11
C VAL A 226 14.72 -1.28 -2.27
N ASN A 227 15.37 -0.12 -2.32
CA ASN A 227 16.33 0.22 -3.38
C ASN A 227 17.60 -0.65 -3.36
N ALA A 228 18.01 -1.14 -2.18
CA ALA A 228 19.12 -2.06 -2.06
C ALA A 228 18.80 -3.47 -2.59
N ILE A 229 17.57 -3.95 -2.39
CA ILE A 229 17.13 -5.30 -2.73
C ILE A 229 16.69 -5.40 -4.19
N PHE A 230 15.91 -4.43 -4.67
CA PHE A 230 15.40 -4.41 -6.04
C PHE A 230 16.23 -3.46 -6.90
N LYS A 231 17.36 -3.94 -7.41
CA LYS A 231 18.25 -3.18 -8.30
C LYS A 231 17.77 -3.25 -9.74
#